data_AF-A0A413LBA7-F1
#
_entry.id   AF-A0A413LBA7-F1
#
_cell.length_a   1.000
_cell.length_b   1.000
_cell.length_c   1.000
_cell.angle_alpha   90.00
_cell.angle_beta   90.00
_cell.angle_gamma   90.00
#
_symmetry.space_group_name_H-M   'P 1'
#
loop_
_entity.id
_entity.type
_entity.pdbx_description
1 polymer ?
#
loop_
_entity_poly.entity_id
_entity_poly.type
_entity_poly.pdbx_seq_one_letter_code
_entity_poly.pdbx_strand_id
1 'polypeptide(L)'
;MYGELPGYFVGEAMGQWWQSTEDKDGNIQQRLAGDAPAYYIVDKQTLKGAFYAIENDFLGGERLENPLALEDGCYTTCLDPGELSDQLEKALRSDRLSEQLRKHLTKVQADITENDNNYILYAKLKQR
;
A
#
# COMPACT_ATOMS: atom_id res chain seq x y z
N MET A 1 -0.58 -14.99 -0.74
CA MET A 1 0.63 -14.86 -1.59
C MET A 1 1.85 -14.63 -0.70
N TYR A 2 3.06 -15.05 -1.11
CA TYR A 2 4.30 -14.74 -0.39
C TYR A 2 5.34 -14.16 -1.36
N GLY A 3 6.23 -13.32 -0.84
CA GLY A 3 7.31 -12.67 -1.56
C GLY A 3 8.57 -12.63 -0.70
N GLU A 4 9.63 -12.02 -1.24
CA GLU A 4 10.92 -11.92 -0.55
C GLU A 4 11.45 -10.49 -0.57
N LEU A 5 11.98 -10.07 0.57
CA LEU A 5 12.82 -8.89 0.70
C LEU A 5 14.25 -9.33 1.07
N PRO A 6 15.27 -8.47 0.87
CA PRO A 6 16.62 -8.78 1.33
C PRO A 6 16.62 -9.09 2.83
N GLY A 7 16.93 -10.35 3.19
CA GLY A 7 16.95 -10.83 4.58
C GLY A 7 15.61 -11.27 5.18
N TYR A 8 14.48 -11.12 4.47
CA TYR A 8 13.15 -11.41 5.02
C TYR A 8 12.24 -12.15 4.04
N PHE A 9 11.42 -13.08 4.56
CA PHE A 9 10.23 -13.56 3.87
C PHE A 9 9.06 -12.63 4.20
N VAL A 10 8.20 -12.34 3.24
CA VAL A 10 6.98 -11.57 3.45
C VAL A 10 5.78 -12.33 2.91
N GLY A 11 4.62 -12.13 3.51
CA GLY A 11 3.40 -12.72 3.01
C GLY A 11 2.17 -12.11 3.62
N GLU A 12 1.02 -12.62 3.20
CA GLU A 12 -0.28 -12.27 3.75
C GLU A 12 -0.93 -13.50 4.39
N ALA A 13 -1.68 -13.27 5.46
CA ALA A 13 -2.55 -14.23 6.09
C ALA A 13 -3.96 -13.65 6.12
N MET A 14 -4.92 -14.42 5.62
CA MET A 14 -6.34 -14.04 5.60
C MET A 14 -7.16 -15.22 6.14
N GLY A 15 -8.04 -14.95 7.10
CA GLY A 15 -9.07 -15.91 7.49
C GLY A 15 -10.10 -16.02 6.37
N GLN A 16 -10.36 -17.24 5.88
CA GLN A 16 -11.40 -17.53 4.90
C GLN A 16 -12.35 -18.59 5.43
N TRP A 17 -13.64 -18.42 5.20
CA TRP A 17 -14.66 -19.40 5.55
C TRP A 17 -15.82 -19.39 4.56
N TRP A 18 -16.53 -20.52 4.47
CA TRP A 18 -17.76 -20.60 3.69
C TRP A 18 -18.92 -20.01 4.47
N GLN A 19 -19.61 -19.06 3.87
CA GLN A 19 -20.84 -18.49 4.41
C GLN A 19 -22.03 -19.01 3.60
N SER A 20 -22.96 -19.68 4.28
CA SER A 20 -24.21 -20.17 3.71
C SER A 20 -25.37 -19.28 4.12
N THR A 21 -26.21 -18.86 3.17
CA THR A 21 -27.45 -18.11 3.41
C THR A 21 -28.59 -18.75 2.63
N GLU A 22 -29.76 -18.85 3.24
CA GLU A 22 -30.98 -19.32 2.57
C GLU A 22 -31.69 -18.14 1.90
N ASP A 23 -32.04 -18.29 0.63
CA ASP A 23 -32.89 -17.30 -0.05
C ASP A 23 -34.37 -17.46 0.34
N LYS A 24 -35.22 -16.58 -0.17
CA LYS A 24 -36.67 -16.58 0.17
C LYS A 24 -37.41 -17.83 -0.32
N ASP A 25 -36.82 -18.57 -1.26
CA ASP A 25 -37.38 -19.76 -1.87
C ASP A 25 -36.81 -21.05 -1.27
N GLY A 26 -35.97 -20.94 -0.22
CA GLY A 26 -35.39 -22.07 0.50
C GLY A 26 -34.11 -22.63 -0.13
N ASN A 27 -33.53 -21.97 -1.14
CA ASN A 27 -32.27 -22.43 -1.72
C ASN A 27 -31.08 -21.94 -0.91
N ILE A 28 -30.11 -22.83 -0.68
CA ILE A 28 -28.88 -22.50 0.01
C ILE A 28 -27.90 -21.86 -0.99
N GLN A 29 -27.55 -20.61 -0.72
CA GLN A 29 -26.49 -19.87 -1.40
C GLN A 29 -25.20 -19.96 -0.56
N GLN A 30 -24.10 -20.38 -1.16
CA GLN A 30 -22.79 -20.41 -0.50
C GLN A 30 -21.86 -19.38 -1.15
N ARG A 31 -21.18 -18.58 -0.33
CA ARG A 31 -20.11 -17.68 -0.78
C ARG A 31 -18.88 -17.85 0.07
N LEU A 32 -17.71 -17.65 -0.54
CA LEU A 32 -16.47 -17.51 0.19
C LEU A 32 -16.44 -16.13 0.84
N ALA A 33 -16.37 -16.09 2.16
CA ALA A 33 -16.19 -14.88 2.94
C ALA A 33 -14.79 -14.88 3.58
N GLY A 34 -14.30 -13.71 3.98
CA GLY A 34 -13.06 -13.62 4.73
C GLY A 34 -12.76 -12.23 5.24
N ASP A 35 -11.74 -12.16 6.09
CA ASP A 35 -11.27 -10.91 6.70
C ASP A 35 -10.34 -10.12 5.76
N ALA A 36 -10.04 -8.87 6.10
CA ALA A 36 -8.95 -8.15 5.47
C ALA A 36 -7.61 -8.89 5.73
N PRO A 37 -6.71 -8.97 4.73
CA PRO A 37 -5.43 -9.64 4.90
C PRO A 37 -4.55 -8.92 5.95
N ALA A 38 -3.90 -9.71 6.79
CA ALA A 38 -2.82 -9.25 7.65
C ALA A 38 -1.47 -9.60 7.01
N TYR A 39 -0.59 -8.61 6.88
CA TYR A 39 0.73 -8.80 6.29
C TYR A 39 1.76 -9.13 7.36
N TYR A 40 2.57 -10.16 7.10
CA TYR A 40 3.63 -10.62 8.00
C TYR A 40 5.01 -10.57 7.33
N ILE A 41 6.03 -10.35 8.14
CA ILE A 41 7.44 -10.38 7.78
C ILE A 41 8.14 -11.39 8.70
N VAL A 42 9.06 -12.18 8.15
CA VAL A 42 9.84 -13.19 8.87
C VAL A 42 11.32 -13.01 8.54
N ASP A 43 12.13 -12.82 9.57
CA ASP A 43 13.59 -12.74 9.42
C ASP A 43 14.15 -14.12 9.02
N LYS A 44 14.92 -14.15 7.91
CA LYS A 44 15.42 -15.41 7.34
C LYS A 44 16.46 -16.11 8.23
N GLN A 45 17.16 -15.40 9.10
CA GLN A 45 18.21 -15.96 9.96
C GLN A 45 17.66 -16.48 11.28
N THR A 46 16.77 -15.70 11.91
CA THR A 46 16.23 -15.99 13.24
C THR A 46 14.90 -16.73 13.20
N LEU A 47 14.23 -16.74 12.03
CA LEU A 47 12.88 -17.28 11.82
C LEU A 47 11.81 -16.62 12.70
N LYS A 48 12.12 -15.45 13.28
CA LYS A 48 11.17 -14.67 14.05
C LYS A 48 10.33 -13.83 13.10
N GLY A 49 9.02 -13.85 13.31
CA GLY A 49 8.06 -13.09 12.52
C GLY A 49 7.36 -11.99 13.31
N ALA A 50 6.80 -11.03 12.58
CA ALA A 50 5.93 -9.99 13.08
C ALA A 50 4.93 -9.57 12.01
N PHE A 51 3.82 -8.96 12.41
CA PHE A 51 2.95 -8.24 11.47
C PHE A 51 3.59 -6.90 11.11
N TYR A 52 3.43 -6.49 9.86
CA TYR A 52 4.03 -5.25 9.36
C TYR A 52 3.08 -4.49 8.43
N ALA A 53 3.35 -3.20 8.29
CA ALA A 53 2.79 -2.34 7.29
C ALA A 53 3.92 -1.48 6.71
N ILE A 54 3.78 -1.06 5.46
CA ILE A 54 4.73 -0.13 4.83
C ILE A 54 4.05 1.23 4.75
N GLU A 55 4.76 2.25 5.21
CA GLU A 55 4.30 3.64 5.16
C GLU A 55 5.03 4.38 4.04
N ASN A 56 4.27 5.06 3.19
CA ASN A 56 4.78 6.00 2.20
C ASN A 56 5.05 7.34 2.88
N ASP A 57 6.29 7.56 3.28
CA ASP A 57 6.70 8.79 3.96
C ASP A 57 6.82 10.02 3.04
N PHE A 58 6.82 9.81 1.72
CA PHE A 58 6.75 10.90 0.75
C PHE A 58 5.32 11.49 0.68
N LEU A 59 4.29 10.64 0.73
CA LEU A 59 2.88 11.04 0.70
C LEU A 59 2.25 11.14 2.10
N GLY A 60 2.97 11.69 3.07
CA GLY A 60 2.40 12.01 4.38
C GLY A 60 2.24 10.83 5.34
N GLY A 61 2.91 9.70 5.07
CA GLY A 61 2.95 8.52 5.94
C GLY A 61 1.77 7.58 5.77
N GLU A 62 1.13 7.57 4.60
CA GLU A 62 0.02 6.67 4.31
C GLU A 62 0.49 5.22 4.20
N ARG A 63 -0.29 4.30 4.75
CA ARG A 63 0.01 2.88 4.65
C ARG A 63 -0.37 2.37 3.27
N LEU A 64 0.56 1.64 2.65
CA LEU A 64 0.25 0.90 1.43
C LEU A 64 -0.81 -0.15 1.74
N GLU A 65 -1.85 -0.21 0.92
CA GLU A 65 -2.90 -1.23 1.03
C GLU A 65 -2.33 -2.64 0.81
N ASN A 66 -1.40 -2.78 -0.14
CA ASN A 66 -0.71 -4.03 -0.43
C ASN A 66 0.82 -3.87 -0.33
N PRO A 67 1.43 -4.16 0.83
CA PRO A 67 2.88 -4.21 1.01
C PRO A 67 3.61 -5.24 0.14
N LEU A 68 2.92 -6.24 -0.40
CA LEU A 68 3.53 -7.23 -1.30
C LEU A 68 3.70 -6.71 -2.73
N ALA A 69 3.21 -5.50 -3.04
CA ALA A 69 3.41 -4.85 -4.33
C ALA A 69 4.85 -4.33 -4.55
N LEU A 70 5.75 -4.48 -3.57
CA LEU A 70 7.16 -4.15 -3.78
C LEU A 70 7.88 -5.29 -4.51
N GLU A 71 8.48 -4.94 -5.64
CA GLU A 71 9.37 -5.82 -6.40
C GLU A 71 10.82 -5.48 -6.04
N ASP A 72 11.55 -6.45 -5.48
CA ASP A 72 12.93 -6.27 -5.00
C ASP A 72 13.10 -5.07 -4.03
N GLY A 73 12.08 -4.82 -3.22
CA GLY A 73 12.04 -3.68 -2.29
C GLY A 73 11.87 -2.33 -2.97
N CYS A 74 11.48 -2.30 -4.24
CA CYS A 74 11.12 -1.11 -4.99
C CYS A 74 9.59 -1.03 -5.14
N TYR A 75 9.04 0.15 -4.89
CA TYR A 75 7.65 0.48 -5.14
C TYR A 75 7.58 1.32 -6.41
N THR A 76 6.75 0.88 -7.36
CA THR A 76 6.49 1.62 -8.60
C THR A 76 4.99 1.72 -8.82
N THR A 77 4.49 2.93 -9.06
CA THR A 77 3.12 3.14 -9.52
C THR A 77 3.08 4.17 -10.65
N CYS A 78 2.08 4.06 -11.52
CA CYS A 78 1.81 4.96 -12.62
C CYS A 78 0.51 5.70 -12.30
N LEU A 79 0.59 7.01 -12.11
CA LEU A 79 -0.52 7.85 -11.69
C LEU A 79 -0.84 8.84 -12.81
N ASP A 80 -2.11 9.01 -13.14
CA ASP A 80 -2.50 10.13 -14.00
C ASP A 80 -2.36 11.47 -13.23
N PRO A 81 -2.32 12.63 -13.92
CA PRO A 81 -2.14 13.92 -13.28
C PRO A 81 -3.20 14.24 -12.21
N GLY A 82 -4.45 13.81 -12.41
CA GLY A 82 -5.55 14.02 -11.45
C GLY A 82 -5.33 13.19 -10.19
N GLU A 83 -5.04 11.89 -10.35
CA GLU A 83 -4.76 11.00 -9.22
C GLU A 83 -3.57 11.48 -8.38
N LEU A 84 -2.48 11.92 -9.03
CA LEU A 84 -1.33 12.47 -8.33
C LEU A 84 -1.68 13.77 -7.58
N SER A 85 -2.46 14.66 -8.19
CA SER A 85 -2.87 15.91 -7.55
C SER A 85 -3.69 15.66 -6.28
N ASP A 86 -4.63 14.71 -6.32
CA ASP A 86 -5.46 14.32 -5.18
C ASP A 86 -4.61 13.71 -4.04
N GLN A 87 -3.67 12.83 -4.39
CA GLN A 87 -2.75 12.24 -3.42
C GLN A 87 -1.84 13.31 -2.77
N LEU A 88 -1.36 14.28 -3.54
CA LEU A 88 -0.55 15.39 -3.03
C LEU A 88 -1.38 16.32 -2.12
N GLU A 89 -2.63 16.62 -2.48
CA GLU A 89 -3.52 17.42 -1.65
C GLU A 89 -3.77 16.74 -0.29
N LYS A 90 -4.05 15.44 -0.32
CA LYS A 90 -4.24 14.62 0.88
C LYS A 90 -2.98 14.60 1.74
N ALA A 91 -1.81 14.36 1.14
CA ALA A 91 -0.53 14.37 1.84
C ALA A 91 -0.25 15.73 2.49
N LEU A 92 -0.52 16.85 1.79
CA LEU A 92 -0.33 18.21 2.31
C LEU A 92 -1.24 18.53 3.49
N ARG A 93 -2.36 17.81 3.71
CA ARG A 93 -3.18 17.95 4.92
C ARG A 93 -2.62 17.20 6.13
N SER A 94 -1.60 16.35 5.95
CA SER A 94 -0.97 15.57 7.02
C SER A 94 0.00 16.39 7.86
N ASP A 95 -0.08 16.23 9.19
CA ASP A 95 0.85 16.83 10.15
C ASP A 95 2.20 16.08 10.23
N ARG A 96 2.34 14.96 9.50
CA ARG A 96 3.55 14.11 9.52
C ARG A 96 4.65 14.60 8.57
N LEU A 97 4.36 15.58 7.72
CA LEU A 97 5.31 16.12 6.75
C LEU A 97 6.28 17.10 7.41
N SER A 98 7.57 16.98 7.11
CA SER A 98 8.55 18.03 7.42
C SER A 98 8.25 19.29 6.61
N GLU A 99 8.66 20.47 7.12
CA GLU A 99 8.48 21.73 6.38
C GLU A 99 9.15 21.72 5.00
N GLN A 100 10.33 21.08 4.90
CA GLN A 100 11.05 20.95 3.64
C GLN A 100 10.26 20.08 2.64
N LEU A 101 9.75 18.93 3.09
CA LEU A 101 8.96 18.05 2.24
C LEU A 101 7.65 18.72 1.83
N ARG A 102 6.98 19.42 2.75
CA ARG A 102 5.77 20.20 2.46
C ARG A 102 6.01 21.24 1.36
N LYS A 103 7.09 22.04 1.47
CA LYS A 103 7.47 23.00 0.42
C LYS A 103 7.74 22.31 -0.92
N HIS A 104 8.39 21.15 -0.90
CA HIS A 104 8.66 20.37 -2.10
C HIS A 104 7.36 19.87 -2.76
N LEU A 105 6.45 19.25 -2.00
CA LEU A 105 5.18 18.74 -2.52
C LEU A 105 4.29 19.86 -3.04
N THR A 106 4.24 21.02 -2.37
CA THR A 106 3.51 22.20 -2.89
C THR A 106 4.06 22.68 -4.22
N LYS A 107 5.40 22.64 -4.41
CA LYS A 107 6.00 22.98 -5.70
C LYS A 107 5.62 21.96 -6.78
N VAL A 108 5.73 20.67 -6.48
CA VAL A 108 5.34 19.60 -7.42
C VAL A 108 3.88 19.75 -7.81
N GLN A 109 2.97 19.95 -6.85
CA GLN A 109 1.54 20.12 -7.11
C GLN A 109 1.24 21.32 -8.01
N ALA A 110 1.95 22.43 -7.83
CA ALA A 110 1.77 23.63 -8.66
C ALA A 110 2.27 23.47 -10.11
N ASP A 111 3.19 22.52 -10.35
CA ASP A 111 3.78 22.26 -11.67
C ASP A 111 2.96 21.22 -12.48
N ILE A 112 2.01 20.51 -11.86
CA ILE A 112 1.15 19.50 -12.53
C ILE A 112 0.05 20.17 -13.35
N THR A 113 -0.18 19.69 -14.57
CA THR A 113 -1.28 20.11 -15.44
C THR A 113 -2.11 18.91 -15.94
N GLU A 114 -3.40 19.15 -16.23
CA GLU A 114 -4.33 18.10 -16.70
C GLU A 114 -3.90 17.43 -18.02
N ASN A 115 -3.07 18.10 -18.82
CA ASN A 115 -2.58 17.59 -20.10
C ASN A 115 -1.22 16.89 -19.99
N ASP A 116 -0.64 16.78 -18.80
CA ASP A 116 0.60 16.05 -18.62
C ASP A 116 0.39 14.56 -18.88
N ASN A 117 1.49 13.88 -19.23
CA ASN A 117 1.49 12.43 -19.22
C ASN A 117 1.41 11.91 -17.78
N ASN A 118 1.17 10.60 -17.66
CA ASN A 118 1.23 9.93 -16.37
C ASN A 118 2.61 10.06 -15.70
N TYR A 119 2.56 10.17 -14.39
CA TYR A 119 3.70 10.27 -13.51
C TYR A 119 4.06 8.88 -12.96
N ILE A 120 5.35 8.55 -13.00
CA ILE A 120 5.85 7.33 -12.37
C ILE A 120 6.41 7.69 -11.00
N LEU A 121 5.75 7.22 -9.94
CA LEU A 121 6.32 7.26 -8.61
C LEU A 121 7.16 6.00 -8.42
N TYR A 122 8.48 6.21 -8.31
CA TYR A 122 9.44 5.16 -8.04
C TYR A 122 10.13 5.42 -6.69
N ALA A 123 10.04 4.46 -5.78
CA ALA A 123 10.63 4.54 -4.45
C ALA A 123 11.31 3.23 -4.07
N LYS A 124 12.34 3.33 -3.24
CA LYS A 124 13.02 2.16 -2.67
C LYS A 124 12.77 2.12 -1.17
N LEU A 125 12.52 0.93 -0.63
CA LEU A 125 12.40 0.72 0.81
C LEU A 125 13.66 1.22 1.52
N LYS A 126 13.48 2.06 2.53
CA LYS A 126 14.60 2.59 3.32
C LYS A 126 15.28 1.46 4.07
N GLN A 127 16.59 1.35 3.88
CA GLN A 127 17.44 0.47 4.68
C GLN A 127 17.92 1.25 5.90
N ARG A 128 17.89 0.60 7.08
CA ARG A 128 18.41 1.17 8.33
C ARG A 128 19.92 1.04 8.41
#